data_AF-A0AAD4ZYN5-F1
#
_entry.id   AF-A0AAD4ZYN5-F1
#
_cell.length_a   1.000
_cell.length_b   1.000
_cell.length_c   1.000
_cell.angle_alpha   90.00
_cell.angle_beta   90.00
_cell.angle_gamma   90.00
#
_symmetry.space_group_name_H-M   'P 1'
#
loop_
_entity.id
_entity.type
_entity.pdbx_description
1 polymer ?
#
loop_
_entity_poly.entity_id
_entity_poly.type
_entity_poly.pdbx_seq_one_letter_code
_entity_poly.pdbx_strand_id
1 'polypeptide(L)'
;MLFKHPNYRSSQRIAVFLSMHDEVCTDAILQHMFSSGKVCFIPRYQSNSNHMDMLRLNSMEDMNSLPVTSWNIQQPADNDTQREEALAT
;
A
#
# COMPACT_ATOMS: atom_id res chain seq x y z
N MET A 1 12.62 15.93 4.34
CA MET A 1 11.16 15.76 4.17
C MET A 1 10.90 14.93 2.91
N LEU A 2 10.09 13.87 3.03
CA LEU A 2 9.89 12.84 1.99
C LEU A 2 9.47 13.40 0.62
N PHE A 3 8.48 14.30 0.57
CA PHE A 3 7.95 14.85 -0.71
C PHE A 3 8.97 15.70 -1.51
N LYS A 4 10.05 16.14 -0.86
CA LYS A 4 11.16 16.85 -1.50
C LYS A 4 12.33 15.92 -1.86
N HIS A 5 12.29 14.66 -1.43
CA HIS A 5 13.38 13.71 -1.66
C HIS A 5 13.44 13.32 -3.14
N PRO A 6 14.63 13.33 -3.79
CA PRO A 6 14.76 13.07 -5.21
C PRO A 6 14.21 11.69 -5.61
N ASN A 7 14.53 10.64 -4.85
CA ASN A 7 14.02 9.28 -5.15
C ASN A 7 12.49 9.21 -5.11
N TYR A 8 11.84 9.88 -4.15
CA TYR A 8 10.38 9.90 -4.07
C TYR A 8 9.77 10.60 -5.30
N ARG A 9 10.37 11.72 -5.73
CA ARG A 9 9.90 12.48 -6.88
C ARG A 9 10.04 11.68 -8.17
N SER A 10 11.17 11.03 -8.40
CA SER A 10 11.43 10.25 -9.61
C SER A 10 10.65 8.93 -9.68
N SER A 11 10.36 8.30 -8.55
CA SER A 11 9.65 7.01 -8.51
C SER A 11 8.20 7.13 -8.98
N GLN A 12 7.79 6.25 -9.90
CA GLN A 12 6.41 6.16 -10.40
C GLN A 12 5.60 5.05 -9.72
N ARG A 13 6.28 3.99 -9.29
CA ARG A 13 5.72 2.84 -8.57
C ARG A 13 6.32 2.82 -7.18
N ILE A 14 5.50 2.88 -6.14
CA ILE A 14 5.96 2.95 -4.76
C ILE A 14 5.12 2.00 -3.90
N ALA A 15 5.82 1.16 -3.13
CA ALA A 15 5.22 0.35 -2.08
C ALA A 15 5.26 1.12 -0.75
N VAL A 16 4.13 1.17 -0.05
CA VAL A 16 3.95 1.86 1.24
C VAL A 16 3.13 0.99 2.17
N PHE A 17 3.54 0.88 3.42
CA PHE A 17 2.77 0.17 4.45
C PHE A 17 1.64 1.05 4.99
N LEU A 18 0.57 0.41 5.46
CA LEU A 18 -0.49 1.09 6.19
C LEU A 18 -0.10 1.12 7.67
N SER A 19 0.04 2.33 8.22
CA SER A 19 0.64 2.52 9.53
C SER A 19 -0.20 1.95 10.68
N MET A 20 0.43 1.21 11.57
CA MET A 20 -0.10 0.89 12.90
C MET A 20 -0.01 2.10 13.85
N HIS A 21 -0.63 1.98 15.03
CA HIS A 21 -0.68 3.02 16.07
C HIS A 21 0.68 3.48 16.62
N ASP A 22 1.71 2.64 16.47
CA ASP A 22 3.06 2.78 16.99
C ASP A 22 4.07 3.05 15.87
N GLU A 23 3.59 3.17 14.63
CA GLU A 23 4.37 3.48 13.46
C GLU A 23 4.17 4.93 13.01
N VAL A 24 5.03 5.40 12.11
CA VAL A 24 4.85 6.70 11.46
C VAL A 24 3.59 6.63 10.59
N CYS A 25 2.63 7.54 10.83
CA CYS A 25 1.41 7.64 10.03
C CYS A 25 1.73 7.87 8.54
N THR A 26 1.21 6.99 7.67
CA THR A 26 1.47 7.01 6.21
C THR A 26 0.33 7.58 5.38
N ASP A 27 -0.80 7.97 5.98
CA ASP A 27 -1.99 8.47 5.28
C ASP A 27 -1.70 9.66 4.35
N ALA A 28 -0.93 10.63 4.82
CA ALA A 28 -0.55 11.79 4.02
C ALA A 28 0.32 11.41 2.81
N ILE A 29 1.10 10.32 2.93
CA ILE A 29 1.93 9.79 1.83
C ILE A 29 1.04 9.13 0.78
N LEU A 30 0.06 8.32 1.20
CA LEU A 30 -0.91 7.68 0.32
C LEU A 30 -1.73 8.72 -0.45
N GLN A 31 -2.30 9.70 0.25
CA GLN A 31 -3.02 10.82 -0.37
C GLN A 31 -2.15 11.56 -1.39
N HIS A 32 -0.90 11.85 -1.05
CA HIS A 32 0.02 12.52 -1.96
C HIS A 32 0.34 11.64 -3.19
N MET A 33 0.53 10.34 -3.02
CA MET A 33 0.78 9.42 -4.13
C MET A 33 -0.38 9.38 -5.12
N PHE A 34 -1.62 9.27 -4.62
CA PHE A 34 -2.81 9.28 -5.48
C PHE A 34 -2.98 10.62 -6.21
N SER A 35 -2.84 11.75 -5.50
CA SER A 35 -2.93 13.08 -6.12
C SER A 35 -1.83 13.36 -7.15
N SER A 36 -0.67 12.70 -7.02
CA SER A 36 0.47 12.83 -7.94
C SER A 36 0.45 11.84 -9.11
N GLY A 37 -0.58 10.98 -9.20
CA GLY A 37 -0.67 9.95 -10.25
C GLY A 37 0.36 8.82 -10.12
N LYS A 38 0.95 8.63 -8.94
CA LYS A 38 1.89 7.54 -8.67
C LYS A 38 1.11 6.24 -8.43
N VAL A 39 1.67 5.11 -8.85
CA VAL A 39 1.11 3.79 -8.58
C VAL A 39 1.47 3.38 -7.15
N CYS A 40 0.45 3.08 -6.36
CA CYS A 40 0.56 2.70 -4.97
C CYS A 40 0.46 1.18 -4.82
N PHE A 41 1.35 0.59 -4.04
CA PHE A 41 1.28 -0.81 -3.62
C PHE A 41 1.28 -0.90 -2.10
N ILE A 42 0.46 -1.79 -1.55
CA ILE A 42 0.35 -2.04 -0.11
C ILE A 42 0.66 -3.51 0.20
N PRO A 43 1.18 -3.82 1.40
CA PRO A 43 1.48 -5.19 1.76
C PRO A 43 0.21 -6.03 1.93
N ARG A 44 0.23 -7.26 1.42
CA ARG A 44 -0.66 -8.35 1.83
C ARG A 44 0.20 -9.46 2.40
N TYR A 45 0.11 -9.69 3.71
CA TYR A 45 0.80 -10.82 4.33
C TYR A 45 -0.09 -12.06 4.30
N GLN A 46 0.54 -13.23 4.20
CA GLN A 46 -0.13 -14.52 4.34
C GLN A 46 0.02 -15.02 5.77
N SER A 47 -1.08 -15.18 6.52
CA SER A 47 -1.04 -15.54 7.95
C SER A 47 -0.29 -16.85 8.26
N ASN A 48 -0.17 -17.75 7.27
CA ASN A 48 0.47 -19.06 7.42
C ASN A 48 1.91 -19.12 6.85
N SER A 49 2.50 -17.98 6.48
CA SER A 49 3.80 -17.91 5.81
C SER A 49 4.54 -16.61 6.12
N ASN A 50 5.85 -16.58 5.87
CA ASN A 50 6.65 -15.35 5.88
C ASN A 50 6.58 -14.60 4.54
N HIS A 51 5.62 -14.95 3.70
CA HIS A 51 5.43 -14.37 2.38
C HIS A 51 4.54 -13.13 2.45
N MET A 52 4.96 -12.08 1.74
CA MET A 52 4.26 -10.82 1.65
C MET A 52 4.32 -10.31 0.21
N ASP A 53 3.15 -10.11 -0.37
CA ASP A 53 2.98 -9.51 -1.69
C ASP A 53 2.80 -8.00 -1.55
N MET A 54 3.22 -7.23 -2.54
CA MET A 54 2.90 -5.81 -2.63
C MET A 54 1.85 -5.61 -3.71
N LEU A 55 0.59 -5.43 -3.29
CA LEU A 55 -0.54 -5.38 -4.21
C LEU A 55 -0.99 -3.96 -4.49
N ARG A 56 -1.37 -3.71 -5.74
CA ARG A 56 -1.80 -2.39 -6.19
C ARG A 56 -3.05 -1.91 -5.46
N LEU A 57 -2.99 -0.66 -5.02
CA LEU A 57 -4.09 0.07 -4.43
C LEU A 57 -4.52 1.20 -5.38
N ASN A 58 -5.82 1.31 -5.65
CA ASN A 58 -6.32 2.21 -6.70
C ASN A 58 -6.75 3.58 -6.19
N SER A 59 -7.20 3.67 -4.93
CA SER A 59 -7.62 4.93 -4.32
C SER A 59 -7.69 4.83 -2.78
N MET A 60 -7.94 5.95 -2.12
CA MET A 60 -8.25 5.96 -0.68
C MET A 60 -9.60 5.28 -0.38
N GLU A 61 -10.57 5.35 -1.28
CA GLU A 61 -11.85 4.65 -1.13
C GLU A 61 -11.67 3.14 -1.23
N ASP A 62 -10.85 2.70 -2.19
CA ASP A 62 -10.45 1.30 -2.35
C ASP A 62 -9.82 0.76 -1.05
N MET A 63 -8.88 1.51 -0.46
CA MET A 63 -8.26 1.21 0.83
C MET A 63 -9.30 1.05 1.95
N ASN A 64 -10.24 2.00 2.06
CA ASN A 64 -11.29 1.97 3.07
C ASN A 64 -12.27 0.80 2.91
N SER A 65 -12.39 0.24 1.70
CA SER A 65 -13.24 -0.92 1.41
C SER A 65 -12.58 -2.26 1.74
N LEU A 66 -11.27 -2.26 1.99
CA LEU A 66 -10.52 -3.48 2.29
C LEU A 66 -10.92 -4.07 3.64
N PRO A 67 -10.91 -5.41 3.76
CA PRO A 67 -11.09 -6.06 5.05
C PRO A 67 -9.92 -5.71 5.98
N VAL A 68 -10.25 -5.62 7.27
CA VAL A 68 -9.26 -5.46 8.34
C VAL A 68 -8.78 -6.82 8.84
N THR A 69 -7.49 -6.90 9.09
CA THR A 69 -6.82 -8.05 9.69
C THR A 69 -7.04 -8.09 11.22
N SER A 70 -6.59 -9.16 11.87
CA SER A 70 -6.56 -9.27 13.34
C SER A 70 -5.75 -8.16 14.02
N TRP A 71 -4.87 -7.47 13.27
CA TRP A 71 -4.07 -6.33 13.72
C TRP A 71 -4.73 -4.98 13.45
N ASN A 72 -6.00 -4.97 13.01
CA ASN A 72 -6.75 -3.78 12.63
C ASN A 72 -6.13 -2.98 11.47
N ILE A 73 -5.36 -3.65 10.61
CA ILE A 73 -4.81 -3.08 9.37
C ILE A 73 -5.63 -3.57 8.18
N GLN A 74 -5.95 -2.67 7.26
CA GLN A 74 -6.58 -2.96 5.98
C GLN A 74 -5.61 -3.72 5.05
N GLN A 75 -6.04 -4.84 4.48
CA GLN A 75 -5.29 -5.49 3.41
C GLN A 75 -6.22 -6.17 2.40
N PRO A 76 -5.80 -6.40 1.15
CA PRO A 76 -6.58 -7.18 0.20
C PRO A 76 -6.87 -8.59 0.72
N ALA A 77 -8.08 -9.07 0.44
CA ALA A 77 -8.49 -10.41 0.83
C ALA A 77 -7.66 -11.49 0.11
N ASP A 78 -7.60 -12.69 0.70
CA ASP A 78 -6.85 -13.81 0.12
C ASP A 78 -7.39 -14.24 -1.26
N ASN A 79 -8.68 -14.03 -1.51
CA ASN A 79 -9.33 -14.31 -2.79
C ASN A 79 -9.26 -13.14 -3.80
N ASP A 80 -8.61 -12.03 -3.45
CA ASP A 80 -8.38 -10.92 -4.37
C ASP A 80 -7.24 -11.28 -5.34
N THR A 81 -7.63 -11.68 -6.55
CA THR A 81 -6.74 -12.08 -7.64
C THR A 81 -6.65 -11.03 -8.75
N GLN A 82 -7.35 -9.91 -8.60
CA GLN A 82 -7.44 -8.89 -9.65
C GLN A 82 -6.35 -7.82 -9.54
N ARG A 83 -5.72 -7.70 -8.37
CA ARG A 83 -4.69 -6.71 -8.12
C ARG A 83 -3.34 -7.11 -8.71
N GLU A 84 -2.71 -6.15 -9.35
CA GLU A 84 -1.34 -6.22 -9.83
C GLU A 84 -0.36 -6.35 -8.65
N GLU A 85 0.57 -7.30 -8.73
CA GLU A 85 1.68 -7.45 -7.80
C GLU A 85 2.85 -6.54 -8.26
N ALA A 86 3.55 -5.90 -7.32
CA ALA A 86 4.52 -4.87 -7.63
C ALA A 86 5.69 -5.33 -8.51
N LEU A 87 6.09 -6.61 -8.42
CA LEU A 87 7.19 -7.23 -9.17
C LEU A 87 6.73 -7.81 -10.51
N ALA A 88 5.43 -7.97 -10.74
CA ALA A 88 4.91 -8.35 -12.05
C ALA A 88 5.09 -7.14 -13.01
N THR A 89 5.97 -7.27 -14.00
CA THR A 89 6.26 -6.27 -15.05
C THR A 89 6.16 -6.89 -16.42
#